data_AF-A0A8S2SDV6-F1
#
_entry.id   AF-A0A8S2SDV6-F1
#
_cell.length_a   1.000
_cell.length_b   1.000
_cell.length_c   1.000
_cell.angle_alpha   90.00
_cell.angle_beta   90.00
_cell.angle_gamma   90.00
#
_symmetry.space_group_name_H-M   'P 1'
#
loop_
_entity.id
_entity.type
_entity.pdbx_description
1 polymer ?
#
loop_
_entity_poly.entity_id
_entity_poly.type
_entity_poly.pdbx_seq_one_letter_code
_entity_poly.pdbx_strand_id
1 'polypeptide(L)' 'MCALDRFFAQYDLSTARKLLSESILYVTCEPCIMCTGALRLAGITKVVYGCSNDRFGGCGSVLDIAQDSMPDTLPLECTS' A
#
# COMPACT_ATOMS: atom_id res chain seq x y z
N MET A 1 -4.03 -5.49 -6.41
CA MET A 1 -5.41 -5.61 -5.90
C MET A 1 -5.87 -7.05 -5.75
N CYS A 2 -5.76 -7.90 -6.76
CA CYS A 2 -6.13 -9.32 -6.64
C CYS A 2 -5.57 -10.06 -5.41
N ALA A 3 -4.35 -9.73 -4.95
CA ALA A 3 -3.78 -10.30 -3.74
C ALA A 3 -4.49 -9.85 -2.45
N LEU A 4 -4.83 -8.56 -2.34
CA LEU A 4 -5.61 -8.01 -1.22
C LEU A 4 -7.02 -8.61 -1.20
N ASP A 5 -7.67 -8.73 -2.35
CA ASP A 5 -9.01 -9.34 -2.44
C ASP A 5 -9.01 -10.80 -1.95
N ARG A 6 -7.99 -11.57 -2.35
CA ARG A 6 -7.81 -12.95 -1.89
C ARG A 6 -7.48 -13.02 -0.40
N PHE A 7 -6.72 -12.06 0.11
CA PHE A 7 -6.37 -12.00 1.52
C PHE A 7 -7.60 -11.70 2.38
N PHE A 8 -8.41 -10.71 2.00
CA PHE A 8 -9.67 -10.41 2.69
C PHE A 8 -10.73 -11.51 2.50
N ALA A 9 -10.63 -12.33 1.45
CA ALA A 9 -11.47 -13.52 1.30
C ALA A 9 -11.08 -14.68 2.23
N GLN A 10 -9.83 -14.71 2.73
CA GLN A 10 -9.32 -15.77 3.60
C GLN A 10 -9.42 -15.45 5.10
N TYR A 11 -9.45 -14.16 5.46
CA TYR A 11 -9.40 -13.72 6.85
C TYR A 11 -10.52 -12.72 7.18
N ASP A 12 -10.99 -12.75 8.42
CA ASP A 12 -11.86 -11.69 8.94
C ASP A 12 -11.15 -10.32 8.90
N LEU A 13 -11.91 -9.25 8.68
CA LEU A 13 -11.39 -7.90 8.49
C LEU A 13 -10.50 -7.43 9.66
N SER A 14 -10.86 -7.82 10.89
CA SER A 14 -10.11 -7.48 12.10
C SER A 14 -8.75 -8.19 12.17
N THR A 15 -8.70 -9.46 11.76
CA THR A 15 -7.45 -10.24 11.69
C THR A 15 -6.59 -9.75 10.53
N ALA A 16 -7.20 -9.51 9.37
CA ALA A 16 -6.51 -9.04 8.18
C ALA A 16 -5.80 -7.71 8.41
N ARG A 17 -6.49 -6.73 9.02
CA ARG A 17 -5.89 -5.41 9.33
C ARG A 17 -4.71 -5.54 10.28
N LYS A 18 -4.80 -6.40 11.29
CA LYS A 18 -3.68 -6.65 12.23
C LYS A 18 -2.47 -7.23 11.50
N LEU A 19 -2.66 -8.28 10.71
CA LEU A 19 -1.56 -8.91 9.96
C LEU A 19 -0.92 -7.94 8.95
N LEU A 20 -1.73 -7.15 8.25
CA LEU A 20 -1.24 -6.19 7.27
C LEU A 20 -0.42 -5.06 7.91
N SER A 21 -0.80 -4.62 9.11
CA SER A 21 -0.07 -3.58 9.85
C SER A 21 1.34 -3.97 10.26
N GLU A 22 1.59 -5.27 10.43
CA GLU A 22 2.88 -5.87 10.78
C GLU A 22 3.63 -6.42 9.55
N SER A 23 3.07 -6.26 8.34
CA SER A 23 3.62 -6.81 7.10
C SER A 23 4.37 -5.77 6.27
N ILE A 24 5.36 -6.25 5.51
CA ILE A 24 6.09 -5.47 4.50
C ILE A 24 5.71 -6.03 3.13
N LEU A 25 5.14 -5.19 2.27
CA LEU A 25 4.76 -5.59 0.91
C LEU A 25 5.91 -5.33 -0.06
N TYR A 26 6.34 -6.38 -0.76
CA TYR A 26 7.35 -6.29 -1.82
C TYR A 26 6.68 -6.34 -3.19
N VAL A 27 6.98 -5.37 -4.05
CA VAL A 27 6.46 -5.28 -5.43
C VAL A 27 7.60 -4.96 -6.39
N THR A 28 7.49 -5.33 -7.66
CA THR A 28 8.56 -5.07 -8.64
C THR A 28 8.59 -3.63 -9.11
N CYS A 29 7.43 -3.02 -9.26
CA CYS A 29 7.28 -1.62 -9.65
C CYS A 29 6.51 -0.86 -8.57
N GLU A 30 6.79 0.42 -8.48
CA GLU A 30 6.09 1.34 -7.58
C GLU A 30 4.57 1.21 -7.76
N PRO A 31 3.82 1.09 -6.64
CA PRO A 31 2.37 1.02 -6.69
C PRO A 31 1.82 2.29 -7.33
N CYS A 32 0.81 2.14 -8.19
CA CYS A 32 0.14 3.30 -8.73
C CYS A 32 -0.68 4.02 -7.67
N ILE A 33 -1.13 5.24 -7.95
CA ILE A 33 -2.02 6.07 -7.11
C ILE A 33 -3.16 5.25 -6.46
N MET A 34 -3.94 4.50 -7.26
CA MET A 34 -5.03 3.66 -6.75
C MET A 34 -4.51 2.56 -5.80
N CYS A 35 -3.37 1.96 -6.12
CA CYS A 35 -2.76 0.93 -5.31
C CYS A 35 -2.28 1.47 -3.97
N THR A 36 -1.56 2.58 -3.95
CA THR A 36 -1.06 3.21 -2.73
C THR A 36 -2.20 3.59 -1.78
N GLY A 37 -3.28 4.20 -2.30
CA GLY A 37 -4.44 4.56 -1.48
C GLY A 37 -5.14 3.35 -0.85
N ALA A 38 -5.34 2.28 -1.63
CA ALA A 38 -5.93 1.05 -1.11
C ALA A 38 -5.02 0.34 -0.10
N LEU A 39 -3.70 0.36 -0.28
CA LEU A 39 -2.74 -0.19 0.68
C LEU A 39 -2.78 0.55 2.02
N ARG A 40 -2.89 1.89 2.00
CA ARG A 40 -3.08 2.71 3.20
C ARG A 40 -4.38 2.38 3.92
N LEU A 41 -5.49 2.26 3.18
CA LEU A 41 -6.79 1.90 3.75
C LEU A 41 -6.79 0.48 4.33
N ALA A 42 -6.08 -0.45 3.69
CA ALA A 42 -5.90 -1.81 4.17
C ALA A 42 -5.05 -1.89 5.45
N GLY A 43 -4.29 -0.82 5.77
CA GLY A 43 -3.47 -0.72 6.96
C GLY A 43 -2.04 -1.24 6.79
N ILE A 44 -1.54 -1.35 5.55
CA ILE A 44 -0.13 -1.67 5.33
C ILE A 44 0.73 -0.46 5.71
N THR A 45 1.82 -0.72 6.40
CA THR A 45 2.73 0.32 6.92
C THR A 45 3.96 0.51 6.04
N LYS A 46 4.40 -0.52 5.31
CA LYS A 46 5.63 -0.47 4.52
C LYS A 46 5.54 -1.19 3.18
N VAL A 47 6.03 -0.54 2.13
CA VAL A 47 6.13 -1.08 0.77
C VAL A 47 7.55 -0.91 0.25
N VAL A 48 8.12 -1.98 -0.29
CA VAL A 48 9.41 -1.99 -0.98
C VAL A 48 9.16 -2.27 -2.46
N TYR A 49 9.71 -1.45 -3.35
CA TYR A 49 9.52 -1.58 -4.79
C TYR A 49 10.82 -1.52 -5.58
N GLY A 50 10.96 -2.28 -6.68
CA GLY A 50 12.21 -2.30 -7.45
C GLY A 50 12.43 -1.09 -8.36
N CYS A 51 11.41 -0.71 -9.13
CA CYS A 51 11.49 0.39 -10.11
C CYS A 51 10.42 1.45 -9.84
N SER A 52 10.73 2.73 -10.09
CA SER A 52 9.76 3.83 -10.08
C SER A 52 8.72 3.70 -11.20
N ASN A 53 7.54 4.28 -10.99
CA ASN A 53 6.45 4.31 -11.98
C ASN A 53 6.18 5.75 -12.44
N ASP A 54 6.83 6.15 -13.52
CA ASP A 54 6.84 7.54 -14.00
C ASP A 54 5.50 8.03 -14.55
N ARG A 55 4.54 7.12 -14.82
CA ARG A 55 3.24 7.47 -15.41
C ARG A 55 2.11 7.55 -14.38
N PHE A 56 2.15 6.69 -13.36
CA PHE A 56 1.04 6.56 -12.40
C PHE A 56 1.49 6.33 -10.96
N GLY A 57 2.78 6.49 -10.63
CA GLY A 57 3.35 6.20 -9.31
C GLY A 57 2.71 6.99 -8.17
N GLY A 58 2.33 6.28 -7.12
CA GLY A 58 1.64 6.82 -5.95
C GLY A 58 2.52 7.01 -4.71
N CYS A 59 3.80 6.67 -4.76
CA CYS A 59 4.78 6.83 -3.66
C CYS A 59 5.73 8.02 -3.89
N GLY A 60 5.39 8.93 -4.81
CA GLY A 60 6.19 10.14 -5.08
C GLY A 60 6.62 10.33 -6.54
N SER A 61 6.54 9.31 -7.41
CA SER A 61 6.94 9.52 -8.82
C SER A 61 5.97 10.41 -9.61
N VAL A 62 4.67 10.32 -9.33
CA VAL A 62 3.66 11.21 -9.93
C VAL A 62 2.90 11.95 -8.85
N LEU A 63 2.42 11.22 -7.84
CA LEU A 63 1.75 11.79 -6.69
C LEU A 63 2.20 11.04 -5.43
N ASP A 64 2.38 11.74 -4.32
CA ASP A 64 2.74 11.12 -3.06
C ASP A 64 1.50 10.92 -2.20
N ILE A 65 0.77 9.81 -2.45
CA ILE A 65 -0.34 9.37 -1.60
C ILE A 65 0.18 8.69 -0.35
N ALA A 66 1.43 8.24 -0.35
CA ALA A 66 2.00 7.52 0.78
C ALA A 66 2.13 8.43 2.01
N GLN A 67 2.50 9.70 1.80
CA GLN A 67 2.71 10.71 2.84
C GLN A 67 1.56 11.72 3.01
N ASP A 68 0.50 11.62 2.20
CA ASP A 68 -0.62 12.57 2.26
C ASP A 68 -1.40 12.49 3.59
N SER A 69 -1.98 13.60 4.05
CA SER A 69 -2.72 13.68 5.31
C SER A 69 -4.16 13.16 5.14
N MET A 70 -4.33 11.85 5.04
CA MET A 70 -5.64 11.20 5.04
C MET A 70 -6.15 10.93 6.47
N PRO A 71 -7.42 11.24 6.79
CA PRO A 71 -8.01 10.86 8.07
C PRO A 71 -8.08 9.34 8.22
N ASP A 72 -7.89 8.84 9.44
CA ASP A 72 -8.04 7.43 9.84
C ASP A 72 -7.09 6.40 9.19
N THR A 73 -6.00 6.84 8.56
CA THR A 73 -4.95 5.96 8.01
C THR A 73 -3.55 6.35 8.45
N LEU A 74 -2.69 5.35 8.63
CA LEU A 74 -1.27 5.58 8.91
C LEU A 74 -0.53 5.96 7.60
N PRO A 75 0.55 6.74 7.69
CA PRO A 75 1.42 6.99 6.54
C PRO A 75 2.06 5.69 6.07
N LEU A 76 2.21 5.55 4.75
CA LEU A 76 2.86 4.40 4.13
C LEU A 76 4.33 4.72 3.90
N GLU A 77 5.23 3.91 4.45
CA GLU A 77 6.65 4.01 4.17
C GLU A 77 6.94 3.33 2.83
N CYS A 78 7.29 4.11 1.80
CA CYS A 78 7.70 3.59 0.50
C CYS A 78 9.22 3.62 0.37
N THR A 79 9.85 2.50 0.01
CA THR A 79 11.30 2.40 -0.22
C THR A 79 11.57 1.73 -1.57
N SER A 80 12.46 2.33 -2.36
CA SER A 80 12.97 1.76 -3.61
C SER A 80 14.29 1.02 -3.41
#